data_AF-A0A8T2ZY11-F1
#
_entry.id   AF-A0A8T2ZY11-F1
#
_cell.length_a   1.000
_cell.length_b   1.000
_cell.length_c   1.000
_cell.angle_alpha   90.00
_cell.angle_beta   90.00
_cell.angle_gamma   90.00
#
_symmetry.space_group_name_H-M   'P 1'
#
loop_
_entity.id
_entity.type
_entity.pdbx_description
1 polymer ?
#
loop_
_entity_poly.entity_id
_entity_poly.type
_entity_poly.pdbx_seq_one_letter_code
_entity_poly.pdbx_strand_id
1 'polypeptide(L)'
;VSLIPNDQPEDSQLSNYKLDTPSSQLRRAQEIKEKMESSKTIKIILFLVTILGTSMVIGDGVLTPCISVLSAVSGIKSLGEDTVVGVSVAILIVLFSLQRLGTDKVGYAFAPVIILWFSFIGGIGLFNLFKYDLGVLRAFNPKYIIDYFKRNGKQGWISLGGVVLCITGAEAMFADLGHFSVRAIQ
;
A
#
# COMPACT_ATOMS: atom_id res chain seq x y z
N VAL A 1 -2.71 -10.48 27.12
CA VAL A 1 -1.59 -11.22 26.52
C VAL A 1 -0.32 -10.63 27.08
N SER A 2 0.40 -11.39 27.90
CA SER A 2 1.49 -10.90 28.74
C SER A 2 2.65 -10.39 27.88
N LEU A 3 3.12 -9.17 28.14
CA LEU A 3 4.19 -8.45 27.43
C LEU A 3 5.58 -8.68 28.07
N ILE A 4 5.77 -9.81 28.73
CA ILE A 4 7.05 -10.15 29.37
C ILE A 4 7.79 -11.11 28.44
N PRO A 5 9.02 -10.77 27.96
CA PRO A 5 9.90 -11.74 27.33
C PRO A 5 10.17 -12.86 28.34
N ASN A 6 9.56 -14.02 28.12
CA ASN A 6 9.79 -15.22 28.93
C ASN A 6 11.11 -15.85 28.48
N ASP A 7 12.23 -15.27 28.91
CA ASP A 7 13.57 -15.87 28.76
C ASP A 7 13.75 -16.92 29.86
N GLN A 8 12.90 -17.95 29.83
CA GLN A 8 12.98 -19.05 30.76
C GLN A 8 14.17 -19.96 30.41
N PRO A 9 14.97 -20.41 31.39
CA PRO A 9 16.08 -21.31 31.13
C PRO A 9 15.62 -22.64 30.51
N GLU A 10 14.35 -22.99 30.67
CA GLU A 10 13.72 -24.14 30.02
C GLU A 10 13.59 -23.98 28.48
N ASP A 11 13.36 -22.76 27.98
CA ASP A 11 13.27 -22.47 26.53
C ASP A 11 14.65 -22.61 25.85
N SER A 12 15.73 -22.33 26.60
CA SER A 12 17.10 -22.58 26.14
C SER A 12 17.40 -24.08 25.97
N GLN A 13 16.76 -24.93 26.78
CA GLN A 13 16.90 -26.39 26.70
C GLN A 13 16.09 -26.97 25.53
N LEU A 14 14.91 -26.42 25.24
CA LEU A 14 14.11 -26.78 24.05
C LEU A 14 14.79 -26.36 22.74
N SER A 15 15.49 -25.22 22.72
CA SER A 15 16.31 -24.80 21.56
C SER A 15 17.50 -25.72 21.29
N ASN A 16 17.95 -26.52 22.27
CA ASN A 16 19.03 -27.49 22.11
C ASN A 16 18.55 -28.84 21.53
N TYR A 17 17.24 -29.02 21.31
CA TYR A 17 16.74 -30.19 20.61
C TYR A 17 17.03 -30.05 19.11
N LYS A 18 18.11 -30.72 18.67
CA LYS A 18 18.52 -30.81 17.28
C LYS A 18 17.47 -31.62 16.51
N LEU A 19 16.41 -30.97 16.03
CA LEU A 19 15.46 -31.55 15.09
C LEU A 19 16.25 -32.01 13.86
N ASP A 20 16.24 -33.32 13.59
CA ASP A 20 16.73 -33.88 12.33
C ASP A 20 15.92 -33.27 11.18
N THR A 21 16.45 -32.22 10.55
CA THR A 21 15.77 -31.51 9.47
C THR A 21 15.92 -32.29 8.16
N PRO A 22 14.84 -32.80 7.55
CA PRO A 22 14.94 -33.64 6.36
C PRO A 22 15.22 -32.85 5.06
N SER A 23 15.22 -31.51 5.07
CA SER A 23 15.33 -30.70 3.84
C SER A 23 16.49 -29.68 3.87
N SER A 24 17.17 -29.54 2.73
CA SER A 24 18.31 -28.62 2.54
C SER A 24 17.93 -27.14 2.70
N GLN A 25 16.65 -26.79 2.51
CA GLN A 25 16.14 -25.44 2.73
C GLN A 25 15.98 -25.10 4.21
N LEU A 26 15.51 -26.04 5.04
CA LEU A 26 15.43 -25.82 6.49
C LEU A 26 16.81 -25.62 7.12
N ARG A 27 17.81 -26.39 6.66
CA ARG A 27 19.19 -26.26 7.14
C ARG A 27 19.78 -24.88 6.81
N ARG A 28 19.55 -24.38 5.59
CA ARG A 28 19.94 -23.02 5.19
C ARG A 28 19.24 -21.95 6.02
N ALA A 29 17.95 -22.12 6.31
CA ALA A 29 17.19 -21.17 7.13
C ALA A 29 17.70 -21.14 8.58
N GLN A 30 18.06 -22.30 9.15
CA GLN A 30 18.67 -22.38 10.49
C GLN A 30 20.06 -21.76 10.54
N GLU A 31 20.92 -22.02 9.54
CA GLU A 31 22.25 -21.40 9.44
C GLU A 31 22.14 -19.86 9.35
N ILE A 32 21.18 -19.34 8.57
CA ILE A 32 20.90 -17.90 8.49
C ILE A 32 20.38 -17.37 9.82
N LYS A 33 19.48 -18.10 10.50
CA LYS A 33 18.96 -17.74 11.82
C LYS A 33 20.08 -17.66 12.85
N GLU A 34 20.92 -18.69 12.98
CA GLU A 34 22.07 -18.69 13.88
C GLU A 34 23.03 -17.53 13.58
N LYS A 35 23.28 -17.23 12.31
CA LYS A 35 24.17 -16.13 11.90
C LYS A 35 23.58 -14.76 12.21
N MET A 36 22.26 -14.58 12.06
CA MET A 36 21.54 -13.37 12.48
C MET A 36 21.48 -13.25 14.02
N GLU A 37 21.40 -14.38 14.72
CA GLU A 37 21.23 -14.43 16.18
C GLU A 37 22.56 -14.32 16.93
N SER A 38 23.67 -14.72 16.30
CA SER A 38 25.04 -14.62 16.81
C SER A 38 25.57 -13.17 16.86
N SER A 39 25.17 -12.32 15.90
CA SER A 39 25.70 -10.97 15.77
C SER A 39 24.77 -9.90 16.36
N LYS A 40 25.23 -9.20 17.41
CA LYS A 40 24.53 -8.03 17.99
C LYS A 40 24.24 -6.96 16.93
N THR A 41 25.15 -6.75 15.98
CA THR A 41 24.98 -5.76 14.92
C THR A 41 23.82 -6.10 13.99
N ILE A 42 23.65 -7.38 13.64
CA ILE A 42 22.54 -7.82 12.78
C ILE A 42 21.20 -7.68 13.50
N LYS A 43 21.12 -8.00 14.79
CA LYS A 43 19.93 -7.75 15.61
C LYS A 43 19.55 -6.26 15.66
N ILE A 44 20.53 -5.38 15.84
CA ILE A 44 20.30 -3.92 15.84
C ILE A 44 19.83 -3.43 14.47
N ILE A 45 20.45 -3.91 13.38
CA ILE A 45 20.03 -3.55 12.01
C ILE A 45 18.60 -4.04 11.75
N LEU A 46 18.28 -5.29 12.08
CA LEU A 46 16.93 -5.83 11.94
C LEU A 46 15.92 -5.01 12.74
N PHE A 47 16.23 -4.69 13.99
CA PHE A 47 15.37 -3.86 14.83
C PHE A 47 15.12 -2.47 14.22
N LEU A 48 16.16 -1.80 13.74
CA LEU A 48 16.03 -0.50 13.08
C LEU A 48 15.20 -0.60 11.79
N VAL A 49 15.44 -1.63 10.97
CA VAL A 49 14.68 -1.87 9.73
C VAL A 49 13.21 -2.16 10.04
N THR A 50 12.92 -2.95 11.07
CA THR A 50 11.54 -3.23 11.49
C THR A 50 10.85 -1.97 11.98
N ILE A 51 11.47 -1.18 12.86
CA ILE A 51 10.87 0.09 13.34
C ILE A 51 10.65 1.07 12.19
N LEU A 52 11.62 1.19 11.28
CA LEU A 52 11.53 2.07 10.12
C LEU A 52 10.43 1.59 9.15
N GLY A 53 10.31 0.28 8.93
CA GLY A 53 9.22 -0.29 8.14
C GLY A 53 7.86 -0.06 8.78
N THR A 54 7.73 -0.31 10.09
CA THR A 54 6.47 -0.07 10.82
C THR A 54 6.08 1.41 10.81
N SER A 55 7.03 2.33 10.98
CA SER A 55 6.73 3.76 10.94
C SER A 55 6.33 4.25 9.53
N MET A 56 6.93 3.70 8.47
CA MET A 56 6.52 3.97 7.09
C MET A 56 5.08 3.50 6.82
N VAL A 57 4.72 2.29 7.26
CA VAL A 57 3.36 1.75 7.09
C VAL A 57 2.32 2.56 7.88
N ILE A 58 2.65 2.98 9.11
CA ILE A 58 1.77 3.86 9.89
C ILE A 58 1.63 5.23 9.21
N GLY A 59 2.74 5.78 8.71
CA GLY A 59 2.76 7.04 7.97
C GLY A 59 1.86 6.99 6.73
N ASP A 60 1.94 5.92 5.95
CA ASP A 60 1.10 5.72 4.76
C ASP A 60 -0.40 5.64 5.13
N GLY A 61 -0.73 4.86 6.16
CA GLY A 61 -2.10 4.75 6.66
C GLY A 61 -2.72 6.06 7.14
N VAL A 62 -1.90 7.01 7.62
CA VAL A 62 -2.37 8.35 8.05
C VAL A 62 -2.40 9.34 6.88
N LEU A 63 -1.38 9.35 6.02
CA LEU A 63 -1.23 10.35 4.96
C LEU A 63 -2.23 10.13 3.82
N THR A 64 -2.48 8.88 3.42
CA THR A 64 -3.38 8.56 2.31
C THR A 64 -4.79 9.14 2.46
N PRO A 65 -5.53 8.90 3.56
CA PRO A 65 -6.88 9.48 3.72
C PRO A 65 -6.82 11.01 3.81
N CYS A 66 -5.78 11.58 4.42
CA CYS A 66 -5.63 13.03 4.53
C CYS A 66 -5.44 13.69 3.16
N ILE A 67 -4.52 13.17 2.35
CA ILE A 67 -4.21 13.71 1.02
C ILE A 67 -5.39 13.50 0.07
N SER A 68 -6.04 12.33 0.09
CA SER A 68 -7.19 12.05 -0.77
C SER A 68 -8.38 12.98 -0.47
N VAL A 69 -8.74 13.19 0.80
CA VAL A 69 -9.86 14.08 1.16
C VAL A 69 -9.52 15.53 0.84
N LEU A 70 -8.31 15.99 1.19
CA LEU A 70 -7.90 17.37 0.93
C LEU A 70 -7.82 17.68 -0.57
N SER A 71 -7.37 16.73 -1.38
CA SER A 71 -7.37 16.83 -2.84
C SER A 71 -8.79 16.86 -3.42
N ALA A 72 -9.71 16.02 -2.90
CA ALA A 72 -11.10 15.99 -3.33
C ALA A 72 -11.82 17.32 -3.05
N VAL A 73 -11.64 17.89 -1.85
CA VAL A 73 -12.24 19.18 -1.48
C VAL A 73 -11.59 20.33 -2.24
N SER A 74 -10.26 20.32 -2.42
CA SER A 74 -9.53 21.31 -3.23
C SER A 74 -9.95 21.31 -4.71
N GLY A 75 -10.42 20.17 -5.23
CA GLY A 75 -10.95 20.07 -6.58
C GLY A 75 -12.22 20.91 -6.81
N ILE A 76 -12.93 21.26 -5.73
CA ILE A 76 -14.08 22.15 -5.75
C ILE A 76 -13.56 23.59 -5.77
N LYS A 77 -13.35 24.14 -6.97
CA LYS A 77 -12.73 25.47 -7.24
C LYS A 77 -13.41 26.69 -6.59
N SER A 78 -14.44 26.52 -5.76
CA SER A 78 -15.29 27.59 -5.23
C SER A 78 -15.08 27.88 -3.73
N LEU A 79 -14.11 27.25 -3.07
CA LEU A 79 -13.89 27.39 -1.62
C LEU A 79 -12.54 28.07 -1.33
N GLY A 80 -12.49 28.95 -0.33
CA GLY A 80 -11.24 29.54 0.15
C GLY A 80 -10.38 28.51 0.90
N GLU A 81 -9.05 28.68 0.91
CA GLU A 81 -8.10 27.71 1.47
C GLU A 81 -8.42 27.29 2.93
N ASP A 82 -8.71 28.26 3.80
CA ASP A 82 -9.07 27.96 5.21
C ASP A 82 -10.36 27.14 5.33
N THR A 83 -11.31 27.38 4.42
CA THR A 83 -12.57 26.62 4.37
C THR A 83 -12.33 25.20 3.87
N VAL A 84 -11.46 25.02 2.88
CA VAL A 84 -11.09 23.69 2.36
C VAL A 84 -10.46 22.83 3.45
N VAL A 85 -9.55 23.39 4.24
CA VAL A 85 -8.91 22.68 5.35
C VAL A 85 -9.95 22.31 6.42
N GLY A 86 -10.79 23.27 6.84
CA GLY A 86 -11.83 23.03 7.85
C GLY A 86 -12.84 21.94 7.44
N VAL A 87 -13.31 21.99 6.19
CA VAL A 87 -14.23 20.98 5.63
C VAL A 87 -13.54 19.61 5.53
N SER A 88 -12.28 19.56 5.11
CA SER A 88 -11.51 18.30 5.04
C SER A 88 -11.38 17.64 6.40
N VAL A 89 -11.04 18.41 7.44
CA VAL A 89 -10.96 17.92 8.83
C VAL A 89 -12.31 17.40 9.30
N ALA A 90 -13.40 18.13 9.03
CA ALA A 90 -14.76 17.70 9.39
C ALA A 90 -15.14 16.37 8.70
N ILE A 91 -14.84 16.23 7.41
CA ILE A 91 -15.07 15.00 6.64
C ILE A 91 -14.28 13.84 7.24
N LEU A 92 -12.99 14.04 7.56
CA LEU A 92 -12.16 13.00 8.19
C LEU A 92 -12.75 12.57 9.54
N ILE A 93 -13.13 13.50 10.42
CA ILE A 93 -13.74 13.17 11.71
C ILE A 93 -15.00 12.31 11.51
N VAL A 94 -15.88 12.70 10.58
CA VAL A 94 -17.11 11.95 10.29
C VAL A 94 -16.80 10.56 9.73
N LEU A 95 -15.91 10.46 8.74
CA LEU A 95 -15.54 9.18 8.11
C LEU A 95 -14.92 8.22 9.13
N PHE A 96 -13.94 8.66 9.91
CA PHE A 96 -13.30 7.84 10.94
C PHE A 96 -14.26 7.50 12.10
N SER A 97 -15.22 8.37 12.43
CA SER A 97 -16.26 8.06 13.42
C SER A 97 -17.19 6.94 12.94
N LEU A 98 -17.57 6.96 11.65
CA LEU A 98 -18.40 5.93 11.04
C LEU A 98 -17.69 4.58 10.92
N GLN A 99 -16.38 4.56 10.77
CA GLN A 99 -15.58 3.31 10.78
C GLN A 99 -15.73 2.50 12.08
N ARG A 100 -16.03 3.16 13.22
CA ARG A 100 -16.29 2.47 14.50
C ARG A 100 -17.51 1.55 14.46
N LEU A 101 -18.44 1.75 13.53
CA LEU A 101 -19.67 0.96 13.38
C LEU A 101 -19.46 -0.37 12.63
N GLY A 102 -18.23 -0.64 12.17
CA GLY A 102 -17.82 -1.86 11.50
C GLY A 102 -17.40 -1.61 10.06
N THR A 103 -16.17 -2.02 9.72
CA THR A 103 -15.58 -1.87 8.39
C THR A 103 -16.41 -2.53 7.29
N ASP A 104 -17.06 -3.66 7.59
CA ASP A 104 -17.90 -4.39 6.63
C ASP A 104 -19.12 -3.57 6.18
N LYS A 105 -19.78 -2.89 7.11
CA LYS A 105 -20.97 -2.07 6.81
C LYS A 105 -20.60 -0.82 6.03
N VAL A 106 -19.48 -0.21 6.39
CA VAL A 106 -18.93 0.94 5.67
C VAL A 106 -18.56 0.52 4.25
N GLY A 107 -17.82 -0.58 4.08
CA GLY A 107 -17.45 -1.12 2.77
C GLY A 107 -18.66 -1.38 1.87
N TYR A 108 -19.74 -1.96 2.40
CA TYR A 108 -20.97 -2.18 1.64
C TYR A 108 -21.66 -0.89 1.17
N ALA A 109 -21.61 0.19 1.97
CA ALA A 109 -22.16 1.48 1.60
C ALA A 109 -21.30 2.21 0.54
N PHE A 110 -19.99 2.06 0.59
CA PHE A 110 -19.05 2.66 -0.37
C PHE A 110 -18.97 1.90 -1.69
N ALA A 111 -19.19 0.59 -1.70
CA ALA A 111 -19.16 -0.25 -2.90
C ALA A 111 -19.99 0.29 -4.09
N PRO A 112 -21.29 0.64 -3.95
CA PRO A 112 -22.06 1.18 -5.07
C PRO A 112 -21.53 2.53 -5.57
N VAL A 113 -21.01 3.37 -4.67
CA VAL A 113 -20.40 4.67 -5.03
C VAL A 113 -19.16 4.45 -5.88
N ILE A 114 -18.31 3.50 -5.48
CA ILE A 114 -17.09 3.13 -6.20
C ILE A 114 -17.42 2.54 -7.58
N ILE A 115 -18.41 1.63 -7.67
CA ILE A 115 -18.84 1.05 -8.95
C ILE A 115 -19.38 2.13 -9.89
N LEU A 116 -20.19 3.05 -9.39
CA LEU A 116 -20.72 4.17 -10.16
C LEU A 116 -19.58 5.05 -10.67
N TRP A 117 -18.63 5.40 -9.78
CA TRP A 117 -17.45 6.20 -10.12
C TRP A 117 -16.58 5.55 -11.20
N PHE A 118 -16.24 4.27 -11.03
CA PHE A 118 -15.48 3.52 -12.04
C PHE A 118 -16.24 3.37 -13.35
N SER A 119 -17.56 3.21 -13.31
CA SER A 119 -18.39 3.17 -14.52
C SER A 119 -18.36 4.48 -15.29
N PHE A 120 -18.38 5.63 -14.58
CA PHE A 120 -18.21 6.94 -15.21
C PHE A 120 -16.83 7.14 -15.81
N ILE A 121 -15.76 6.84 -15.06
CA ILE A 121 -14.38 6.96 -15.58
C ILE A 121 -14.17 6.03 -16.77
N GLY A 122 -14.61 4.77 -16.68
CA GLY A 122 -14.51 3.79 -17.75
C GLY A 122 -15.32 4.20 -18.98
N GLY A 123 -16.56 4.67 -18.79
CA GLY A 123 -17.41 5.15 -19.87
C GLY A 123 -16.85 6.38 -20.58
N ILE A 124 -16.40 7.38 -19.82
CA ILE A 124 -15.75 8.58 -20.37
C ILE A 124 -14.45 8.21 -21.08
N GLY A 125 -13.63 7.35 -20.48
CA GLY A 125 -12.39 6.86 -21.07
C GLY A 125 -12.62 6.13 -22.38
N LEU A 126 -13.62 5.25 -22.43
CA LEU A 126 -14.00 4.50 -23.63
C LEU A 126 -14.55 5.43 -24.72
N PHE A 127 -15.41 6.38 -24.36
CA PHE A 127 -15.92 7.39 -25.29
C PHE A 127 -14.78 8.24 -25.88
N ASN A 128 -13.83 8.66 -25.04
CA ASN A 128 -12.68 9.45 -25.47
C ASN A 128 -11.77 8.65 -26.41
N LEU A 129 -11.61 7.34 -26.15
CA LEU A 129 -10.84 6.43 -27.00
C LEU A 129 -11.45 6.29 -28.41
N PHE A 130 -12.77 6.15 -28.51
CA PHE A 130 -13.44 6.05 -29.81
C PHE A 130 -13.53 7.38 -30.57
N LYS A 131 -13.65 8.51 -29.86
CA LYS A 131 -13.88 9.81 -30.48
C LYS A 131 -12.61 10.53 -30.93
N TYR A 132 -11.51 10.42 -30.19
CA TYR A 132 -10.34 11.27 -30.42
C TYR A 132 -9.21 10.59 -31.19
N ASP A 133 -8.81 9.36 -30.83
CA ASP A 133 -7.98 8.47 -31.67
C ASP A 133 -7.68 7.15 -30.93
N LEU A 134 -7.69 6.01 -31.63
CA LEU A 134 -7.15 4.74 -31.09
C LEU A 134 -5.62 4.77 -30.95
N GLY A 135 -4.95 5.79 -31.47
CA GLY A 135 -3.51 6.03 -31.32
C GLY A 135 -3.02 6.07 -29.87
N VAL A 136 -3.89 6.30 -28.88
CA VAL A 136 -3.56 6.16 -27.45
C VAL A 136 -3.11 4.73 -27.11
N LEU A 137 -3.67 3.70 -27.77
CA LEU A 137 -3.26 2.30 -27.57
C LEU A 137 -1.81 2.05 -28.03
N ARG A 138 -1.24 2.94 -28.84
CA ARG A 138 0.16 2.86 -29.24
C ARG A 138 1.12 3.11 -28.06
N ALA A 139 0.63 3.71 -26.98
CA ALA A 139 1.37 3.89 -25.72
C ALA A 139 1.75 2.57 -25.04
N PHE A 140 1.08 1.45 -25.35
CA PHE A 140 1.48 0.13 -24.88
C PHE A 140 2.81 -0.36 -25.48
N ASN A 141 3.24 0.21 -26.61
CA ASN A 141 4.52 -0.16 -27.20
C ASN A 141 5.67 0.54 -26.44
N PRO A 142 6.60 -0.21 -25.83
CA PRO A 142 7.68 0.34 -24.99
C PRO A 142 8.61 1.30 -25.74
N LYS A 143 8.62 1.25 -27.08
CA LYS A 143 9.36 2.23 -27.91
C LYS A 143 8.92 3.68 -27.62
N TYR A 144 7.63 3.92 -27.40
CA TYR A 144 7.10 5.26 -27.12
C TYR A 144 7.50 5.76 -25.74
N ILE A 145 7.63 4.86 -24.78
CA ILE A 145 8.13 5.20 -23.44
C ILE A 145 9.59 5.63 -23.52
N ILE A 146 10.43 4.89 -24.23
CA ILE A 146 11.85 5.23 -24.41
C ILE A 146 12.00 6.56 -25.16
N ASP A 147 11.24 6.76 -26.24
CA ASP A 147 11.25 8.02 -27.00
C ASP A 147 10.74 9.21 -26.14
N TYR A 148 9.75 8.97 -25.27
CA TYR A 148 9.24 9.97 -24.33
C TYR A 148 10.30 10.39 -23.31
N PHE A 149 11.00 9.43 -22.69
CA PHE A 149 12.09 9.74 -21.76
C PHE A 149 13.26 10.44 -22.43
N LYS A 150 13.60 10.05 -23.67
CA LYS A 150 14.68 10.67 -24.44
C LYS A 150 14.36 12.12 -24.83
N ARG A 151 13.08 12.45 -25.09
CA ARG A 151 12.64 13.81 -25.44
C ARG A 151 12.39 14.70 -24.23
N ASN A 152 11.78 14.16 -23.18
CA ASN A 152 11.30 14.95 -22.04
C ASN A 152 12.25 14.92 -20.84
N GLY A 153 13.26 14.04 -20.83
CA GLY A 153 14.32 13.98 -19.82
C GLY A 153 13.77 14.13 -18.39
N LYS A 154 14.08 15.27 -17.75
CA LYS A 154 13.65 15.59 -16.38
C LYS A 154 12.13 15.60 -16.17
N GLN A 155 11.35 16.06 -17.15
CA GLN A 155 9.88 16.04 -17.05
C GLN A 155 9.32 14.62 -17.17
N GLY A 156 9.99 13.75 -17.94
CA GLY A 156 9.65 12.34 -18.01
C GLY A 156 9.80 11.64 -16.65
N TRP A 157 10.87 11.95 -15.91
CA TRP A 157 11.09 11.45 -14.55
C TRP A 157 10.03 11.91 -13.55
N ILE A 158 9.60 13.18 -13.60
CA ILE A 158 8.53 13.70 -12.73
C ILE A 158 7.21 12.99 -13.04
N SER A 159 6.88 12.81 -14.31
CA SER A 159 5.68 12.10 -14.75
C SER A 159 5.68 10.63 -14.30
N LEU A 160 6.83 9.96 -14.32
CA LEU A 160 6.97 8.61 -13.79
C LEU A 160 6.67 8.54 -12.30
N GLY A 161 7.11 9.54 -11.53
CA GLY A 161 6.76 9.65 -10.10
C GLY A 161 5.25 9.65 -9.87
N GLY A 162 4.48 10.36 -10.70
CA GLY A 162 3.01 10.32 -10.65
C GLY A 162 2.43 8.95 -10.98
N VAL A 163 3.00 8.24 -11.97
CA VAL A 163 2.58 6.87 -12.31
C VAL A 163 2.86 5.91 -11.16
N VAL A 164 4.05 6.00 -10.54
CA VAL A 164 4.41 5.20 -9.37
C VAL A 164 3.48 5.50 -8.19
N LEU A 165 3.13 6.76 -7.96
CA LEU A 165 2.18 7.15 -6.93
C LEU A 165 0.77 6.56 -7.15
N CYS A 166 0.34 6.41 -8.40
CA CYS A 166 -0.91 5.70 -8.70
C CYS A 166 -0.83 4.21 -8.36
N ILE A 167 0.35 3.59 -8.47
CA ILE A 167 0.57 2.16 -8.14
C ILE A 167 0.52 1.93 -6.62
N THR A 168 0.93 2.92 -5.81
CA THR A 168 0.81 2.90 -4.34
C THR A 168 -0.62 2.57 -3.90
N GLY A 169 -1.66 3.05 -4.62
CA GLY A 169 -3.05 2.67 -4.32
C GLY A 169 -3.38 1.18 -4.55
N ALA A 170 -2.67 0.50 -5.45
CA ALA A 170 -2.85 -0.93 -5.69
C ALA A 170 -2.25 -1.79 -4.58
N GLU A 171 -1.23 -1.29 -3.86
CA GLU A 171 -0.58 -2.03 -2.78
C GLU A 171 -1.52 -2.24 -1.59
N ALA A 172 -2.38 -1.25 -1.29
CA ALA A 172 -3.41 -1.36 -0.26
C ALA A 172 -4.44 -2.45 -0.60
N MET A 173 -4.78 -2.60 -1.89
CA MET A 173 -5.64 -3.69 -2.35
C MET A 173 -4.96 -5.06 -2.18
N PHE A 174 -3.65 -5.15 -2.42
CA PHE A 174 -2.86 -6.38 -2.22
C PHE A 174 -2.61 -6.72 -0.74
N ALA A 175 -2.49 -5.73 0.13
CA ALA A 175 -2.37 -5.94 1.56
C ALA A 175 -3.66 -6.56 2.15
N ASP A 176 -4.82 -6.14 1.65
CA ASP A 176 -6.13 -6.63 2.09
C ASP A 176 -6.50 -8.00 1.47
N LEU A 177 -5.73 -8.47 0.47
CA LEU A 177 -5.94 -9.76 -0.18
C LEU A 177 -5.72 -10.97 0.75
N GLY A 178 -5.03 -10.78 1.87
CA GLY A 178 -4.88 -11.80 2.93
C GLY A 178 -6.20 -12.20 3.60
N HIS A 179 -7.26 -11.41 3.44
CA HIS A 179 -8.60 -11.70 3.94
C HIS A 179 -9.45 -12.54 2.97
N PHE A 180 -8.98 -12.72 1.73
CA PHE A 180 -9.64 -13.54 0.71
C PHE A 180 -9.17 -14.99 0.77
N SER A 181 -10.11 -15.93 0.67
CA SER A 181 -9.77 -17.36 0.55
C SER A 181 -8.98 -17.61 -0.73
N VAL A 182 -8.10 -18.62 -0.75
CA VAL A 182 -7.29 -19.01 -1.92
C VAL A 182 -8.12 -19.16 -3.20
N ARG A 183 -9.40 -19.57 -3.11
CA ARG A 183 -10.32 -19.70 -4.25
C ARG A 183 -10.78 -18.39 -4.88
N ALA A 184 -10.63 -17.25 -4.20
CA ALA A 184 -10.96 -15.94 -4.75
C ALA A 184 -9.79 -15.30 -5.50
N ILE A 185 -8.58 -15.83 -5.31
CA ILE A 185 -7.32 -15.31 -5.88
C ILE A 185 -6.86 -16.15 -7.08
N GLN A 186 -7.20 -17.44 -7.09
CA GLN A 186 -6.76 -18.43 -8.07
C GLN A 186 -7.82 -18.70 -9.14
#